data_AF-N8XHX7-F1
#
_entry.id   AF-N8XHX7-F1
#
_cell.length_a   1.000
_cell.length_b   1.000
_cell.length_c   1.000
_cell.angle_alpha   90.00
_cell.angle_beta   90.00
_cell.angle_gamma   90.00
#
_symmetry.space_group_name_H-M   'P 1'
#
loop_
_entity.id
_entity.type
_entity.pdbx_description
1 polymer ?
#
loop_
_entity_poly.entity_id
_entity_poly.type
_entity_poly.pdbx_seq_one_letter_code
_entity_poly.pdbx_strand_id
1 'polypeptide(L)'
;MQLQFNTRTILPSVYRSEKDGVTKAYLSTVVFSPVKYNLTPMAGMMPVEHIQAVLEQAADEALEVEIQFVEQQTKFGAQMQIFGVKPLPKKDLTQPPQQKL
;
A
#
# COMPACT_ATOMS: atom_id res chain seq x y z
N MET A 1 28.52 17.55 7.24
CA MET A 1 27.19 16.91 7.33
C MET A 1 26.18 17.92 6.81
N GLN A 2 25.62 17.72 5.61
CA GLN A 2 24.67 18.65 5.01
C GLN A 2 23.26 18.23 5.42
N LEU A 3 22.54 19.12 6.11
CA LEU A 3 21.21 18.83 6.62
C LEU A 3 20.21 18.99 5.46
N GLN A 4 19.54 17.90 5.08
CA GLN A 4 18.49 17.91 4.05
C GLN A 4 17.13 18.00 4.73
N PHE A 5 16.29 18.94 4.29
CA PHE A 5 14.94 19.14 4.82
C PHE A 5 13.89 18.60 3.83
N ASN A 6 12.93 17.82 4.34
CA ASN A 6 11.73 17.44 3.60
C ASN A 6 10.60 18.43 3.91
N THR A 7 9.86 18.87 2.90
CA THR A 7 8.72 19.79 3.06
C THR A 7 7.41 19.07 2.75
N ARG A 8 6.41 19.22 3.63
CA ARG A 8 5.06 18.67 3.41
C ARG A 8 4.01 19.57 4.05
N THR A 9 2.88 19.75 3.36
CA THR A 9 1.70 20.40 3.93
C THR A 9 0.92 19.39 4.75
N ILE A 10 0.58 19.73 5.99
CA ILE A 10 -0.18 18.87 6.92
C ILE A 10 -1.32 19.66 7.57
N LEU A 11 -2.34 18.95 8.04
CA LEU A 11 -3.33 19.48 8.96
C LEU A 11 -3.06 18.91 10.37
N PRO A 12 -2.50 19.70 11.31
CA PRO A 12 -2.21 19.20 12.64
C PRO A 12 -3.47 19.15 13.51
N SER A 13 -3.51 18.19 14.42
CA SER A 13 -4.44 18.06 15.53
C SER A 13 -3.66 18.27 16.83
N VAL A 14 -4.30 18.86 17.83
CA VAL A 14 -3.69 19.11 19.15
C VAL A 14 -4.59 18.60 20.25
N TYR A 15 -4.03 17.77 21.13
CA TYR A 15 -4.64 17.40 22.40
C TYR A 15 -3.90 18.12 23.54
N ARG A 16 -4.62 18.84 24.38
CA ARG A 16 -4.03 19.55 25.53
C ARG A 16 -4.47 18.86 26.83
N SER A 17 -3.52 18.62 27.72
CA SER A 17 -3.75 18.06 29.05
C SER A 17 -3.07 18.95 30.07
N GLU A 18 -3.76 19.25 31.16
CA GLU A 18 -3.19 19.97 32.28
C GLU A 18 -3.05 19.01 33.47
N LYS A 19 -1.86 18.95 34.03
CA LYS A 19 -1.57 18.18 35.25
C LYS A 19 -0.59 18.96 36.11
N ASP A 20 -0.88 19.10 37.39
CA ASP A 20 -0.06 19.83 38.37
C ASP A 20 0.23 21.29 37.95
N GLY A 21 -0.73 21.96 37.31
CA GLY A 21 -0.60 23.34 36.80
C GLY A 21 0.28 23.49 35.55
N VAL A 22 0.76 22.39 34.98
CA VAL A 22 1.54 22.38 33.73
C VAL A 22 0.66 21.93 32.58
N THR A 23 0.41 22.84 31.63
CA THR A 23 -0.27 22.52 30.39
C THR A 23 0.70 21.84 29.41
N LYS A 24 0.38 20.61 29.00
CA LYS A 24 1.09 19.87 27.95
C LYS A 24 0.25 19.81 26.68
N ALA A 25 0.87 20.06 25.54
CA ALA A 25 0.26 19.90 24.22
C ALA A 25 0.87 18.69 23.50
N TYR A 26 0.01 17.81 22.97
CA TYR A 26 0.36 16.66 22.15
C TYR A 26 -0.14 16.92 20.73
N LEU A 27 0.78 16.93 19.76
CA LEU A 27 0.47 17.22 18.36
C LEU A 27 0.47 15.91 17.56
N SER A 28 -0.53 15.73 16.71
CA SER A 28 -0.62 14.60 15.79
C SER A 28 -1.13 15.07 14.43
N THR A 29 -0.88 14.32 13.37
CA THR A 29 -1.48 14.57 12.05
C THR A 29 -1.62 13.24 11.32
N VAL A 30 -2.60 13.13 10.43
CA VAL A 30 -2.78 11.97 9.55
C VAL A 30 -2.34 12.38 8.16
N VAL A 31 -1.46 11.59 7.57
CA VAL A 31 -0.93 11.88 6.24
C VAL A 31 -0.96 10.62 5.38
N PHE A 32 -1.63 10.71 4.23
CA PHE A 32 -1.58 9.67 3.21
C PHE A 32 -0.34 9.90 2.33
N SER A 33 0.66 9.03 2.45
CA SER A 33 1.80 8.98 1.51
C SER A 33 1.66 7.79 0.57
N PRO A 34 2.06 7.95 -0.70
CA PRO A 34 2.32 6.79 -1.55
C PRO A 34 3.29 5.85 -0.83
N VAL A 35 2.92 4.58 -0.75
CA VAL A 35 3.77 3.51 -0.22
C VAL A 35 4.13 2.62 -1.38
N LYS A 36 5.44 2.38 -1.55
CA LYS A 36 5.94 1.40 -2.50
C LYS A 36 6.14 0.08 -1.75
N TYR A 37 5.50 -0.98 -2.23
CA TYR A 37 5.74 -2.34 -1.75
C TYR A 37 6.60 -3.11 -2.73
N ASN A 38 7.49 -3.94 -2.20
CA ASN A 38 8.09 -5.01 -2.98
C ASN A 38 7.14 -6.21 -2.98
N LEU A 39 6.94 -6.85 -4.13
CA LEU A 39 6.13 -8.05 -4.25
C LEU A 39 7.03 -9.27 -4.17
N THR A 40 6.66 -10.28 -3.40
CA THR A 40 7.43 -11.51 -3.28
C THR A 40 6.49 -12.70 -3.30
N PRO A 41 6.50 -13.49 -4.38
CA PRO A 41 5.74 -14.72 -4.44
C PRO A 41 6.19 -15.68 -3.34
N MET A 42 5.22 -16.29 -2.68
CA MET A 42 5.41 -17.25 -1.61
C MET A 42 4.58 -18.49 -1.88
N ALA A 43 5.11 -19.65 -1.48
CA ALA A 43 4.38 -20.90 -1.58
C ALA A 43 3.16 -20.87 -0.66
N GLY A 44 2.02 -21.34 -1.17
CA GLY A 44 0.77 -21.37 -0.41
C GLY A 44 -0.39 -21.84 -1.27
N MET A 45 -1.26 -20.91 -1.66
CA MET A 45 -2.50 -21.21 -2.39
C MET A 45 -2.25 -21.52 -3.87
N MET A 46 -1.11 -21.07 -4.39
CA MET A 46 -0.62 -21.37 -5.73
C MET A 46 0.89 -21.67 -5.70
N PRO A 47 1.43 -22.42 -6.68
CA PRO A 47 2.87 -22.56 -6.86
C PRO A 47 3.55 -21.22 -7.11
N VAL A 48 4.75 -21.03 -6.57
CA VAL A 48 5.53 -19.79 -6.66
C VAL A 48 5.77 -19.38 -8.11
N GLU A 49 6.13 -20.36 -8.94
CA GLU A 49 6.42 -20.17 -10.36
C GLU A 49 5.19 -19.68 -11.13
N HIS A 50 4.02 -20.21 -10.77
CA HIS A 50 2.77 -19.79 -11.38
C HIS A 50 2.38 -18.37 -10.96
N ILE A 51 2.54 -18.03 -9.67
CA ILE A 51 2.30 -16.67 -9.19
C ILE A 51 3.20 -15.67 -9.92
N GLN A 52 4.49 -15.99 -10.01
CA GLN A 52 5.47 -15.16 -10.73
C GLN A 52 5.06 -14.96 -12.19
N ALA A 53 4.76 -16.05 -12.92
CA ALA A 53 4.39 -15.99 -14.33
C ALA A 53 3.15 -15.12 -14.58
N VAL A 54 2.11 -15.24 -13.74
CA VAL A 54 0.89 -14.43 -13.87
C VAL A 54 1.18 -12.95 -13.60
N LEU A 55 2.01 -12.64 -12.60
CA LEU A 55 2.37 -11.25 -12.29
C LEU A 55 3.20 -10.62 -13.41
N GLU A 56 4.16 -11.36 -13.98
CA GLU A 56 4.97 -10.92 -15.12
C GLU A 56 4.10 -10.68 -16.35
N GLN A 57 3.26 -11.66 -16.72
CA GLN A 57 2.35 -11.51 -17.85
C GLN A 57 1.39 -10.33 -17.66
N ALA A 58 0.85 -10.16 -16.45
CA ALA A 58 -0.03 -9.03 -16.16
C ALA A 58 0.68 -7.68 -16.27
N ALA A 59 1.96 -7.61 -15.87
CA ALA A 59 2.78 -6.41 -16.04
C ALA A 59 3.01 -6.10 -17.54
N ASP A 60 3.34 -7.10 -18.35
CA ASP A 60 3.57 -6.95 -19.79
C ASP A 60 2.30 -6.55 -20.54
N GLU A 61 1.14 -7.09 -20.16
CA GLU A 61 -0.14 -6.85 -20.81
C GLU A 61 -0.93 -5.65 -20.26
N ALA A 62 -0.38 -4.98 -19.24
CA ALA A 62 -1.03 -3.93 -18.46
C ALA A 62 -2.41 -4.37 -17.92
N LEU A 63 -2.44 -5.54 -17.28
CA LEU A 63 -3.62 -6.11 -16.64
C LEU A 63 -3.63 -5.84 -15.14
N GLU A 64 -4.81 -5.56 -14.60
CA GLU A 64 -5.02 -5.59 -13.16
C GLU A 64 -5.05 -7.04 -12.68
N VAL A 65 -4.56 -7.27 -11.46
CA VAL A 65 -4.62 -8.58 -10.80
C VAL A 65 -5.23 -8.44 -9.41
N GLU A 66 -5.98 -9.44 -9.00
CA GLU A 66 -6.36 -9.63 -7.61
C GLU A 66 -5.30 -10.51 -6.93
N ILE A 67 -4.78 -10.07 -5.79
CA ILE A 67 -3.74 -10.78 -5.04
C ILE A 67 -4.23 -11.19 -3.65
N GLN A 68 -3.73 -12.31 -3.17
CA GLN A 68 -3.91 -12.77 -1.80
C GLN A 68 -2.55 -12.71 -1.11
N PHE A 69 -2.43 -11.83 -0.11
CA PHE A 69 -1.12 -11.47 0.46
C PHE A 69 -1.16 -11.20 1.95
N VAL A 70 0.03 -11.22 2.57
CA VAL A 70 0.30 -10.69 3.91
C VAL A 70 1.34 -9.59 3.79
N GLU A 71 1.15 -8.51 4.55
CA GLU A 71 2.13 -7.43 4.66
C GLU A 71 3.23 -7.77 5.67
N GLN A 72 4.48 -7.51 5.30
CA GLN A 72 5.64 -7.65 6.18
C GLN A 72 6.52 -6.40 6.07
N GLN A 73 6.95 -5.88 7.21
CA GLN A 73 7.99 -4.84 7.26
C GLN A 73 9.37 -5.49 7.28
N THR A 74 10.21 -5.20 6.29
CA THR A 74 11.60 -5.68 6.21
C THR A 74 12.59 -4.53 6.43
N LYS A 75 13.88 -4.86 6.53
CA LYS A 75 14.98 -3.88 6.57
C LYS A 75 15.07 -3.01 5.31
N PHE A 76 14.48 -3.47 4.19
CA PHE A 76 14.49 -2.79 2.89
C PHE A 76 13.18 -2.05 2.57
N GLY A 77 12.22 -2.07 3.50
CA GLY A 77 10.91 -1.44 3.33
C GLY A 77 9.76 -2.43 3.47
N ALA A 78 8.56 -1.93 3.17
CA ALA A 78 7.34 -2.73 3.22
C ALA A 78 7.31 -3.72 2.05
N GLN A 79 6.86 -4.95 2.34
CA GLN A 79 6.82 -6.06 1.40
C GLN A 79 5.44 -6.72 1.46
N MET A 80 4.93 -7.14 0.31
CA MET A 80 3.75 -7.98 0.19
C MET A 80 4.18 -9.39 -0.19
N GLN A 81 3.94 -10.34 0.71
CA GLN A 81 4.14 -11.76 0.47
C GLN A 81 2.89 -12.32 -0.21
N ILE A 82 2.99 -12.67 -1.49
CA ILE A 82 1.84 -13.05 -2.33
C ILE A 82 1.74 -14.57 -2.37
N PHE A 83 0.58 -15.11 -1.99
CA PHE A 83 0.31 -16.55 -1.93
C PHE A 83 -0.64 -17.04 -3.03
N GLY A 84 -1.29 -16.11 -3.74
CA GLY A 84 -2.18 -16.38 -4.86
C GLY A 84 -2.44 -15.11 -5.67
N VAL A 85 -2.70 -15.29 -6.96
CA VAL A 85 -2.93 -14.20 -7.91
C VAL A 85 -3.95 -14.62 -8.97
N LYS A 86 -4.81 -13.69 -9.36
CA LYS A 86 -5.81 -13.89 -10.41
C LYS A 86 -5.85 -12.67 -11.33
N PRO A 87 -5.65 -12.83 -12.66
CA PRO A 87 -5.81 -11.72 -13.59
C PRO A 87 -7.27 -11.27 -13.65
N LEU A 88 -7.48 -9.96 -13.65
CA LEU A 88 -8.77 -9.35 -13.85
C LEU A 88 -8.98 -9.06 -15.34
N PRO A 89 -10.22 -9.18 -15.85
CA PRO A 89 -10.53 -8.79 -17.22
C PRO A 89 -10.15 -7.33 -17.48
N LYS A 90 -9.67 -7.02 -18.68
CA LYS A 90 -9.47 -5.62 -19.09
C LYS A 90 -10.80 -4.88 -18.95
N LYS A 91 -10.82 -3.79 -18.18
CA LYS A 91 -11.98 -2.91 -18.11
C LYS A 91 -12.20 -2.31 -19.50
N ASP A 92 -13.35 -2.61 -20.09
CA ASP A 92 -13.82 -1.93 -21.29
C ASP A 92 -14.28 -0.52 -20.87
N LEU A 93 -13.45 0.48 -21.15
CA LEU A 93 -13.71 1.88 -20.79
C LEU A 93 -14.88 2.49 -21.61
N THR A 94 -15.43 1.76 -22.58
CA THR A 94 -16.56 2.22 -23.38
C THR A 94 -17.93 1.89 -22.75
N GLN A 95 -17.97 1.07 -21.70
CA GLN A 95 -19.20 0.72 -21.01
C GLN A 95 -19.43 1.63 -19.80
N PRO A 96 -20.65 2.17 -19.61
CA PRO A 96 -20.96 2.98 -18.44
C PRO A 96 -20.76 2.17 -17.16
N PRO A 97 -20.32 2.80 -16.04
CA PRO A 97 -20.14 2.09 -14.79
C PRO A 97 -21.45 1.40 -14.40
N GLN A 98 -21.43 0.08 -14.29
CA GLN A 98 -22.59 -0.66 -13.79
C GLN A 98 -22.85 -0.21 -12.35
N GLN A 99 -23.90 0.59 -12.15
CA GLN A 99 -24.41 0.90 -10.83
C GLN A 99 -24.91 -0.40 -10.22
N LYS A 100 -24.19 -0.92 -9.22
CA LYS A 100 -24.71 -1.98 -8.37
C LYS A 100 -25.83 -1.35 -7.53
N LEU A 101 -27.07 -1.78 -7.80
CA LEU A 101 -28.26 -1.51 -6.99
C LEU A 101 -28.16 -2.19 -5.62
#